data_AF-A0A0F7ZIN3-F1
#
_entry.id   AF-A0A0F7ZIN3-F1
#
_cell.length_a   1.000
_cell.length_b   1.000
_cell.length_c   1.000
_cell.angle_alpha   90.00
_cell.angle_beta   90.00
_cell.angle_gamma   90.00
#
_symmetry.space_group_name_H-M   'P 1'
#
loop_
_entity.id
_entity.type
_entity.pdbx_description
1 polymer ?
#
loop_
_entity_poly.entity_id
_entity_poly.type
_entity_poly.pdbx_seq_one_letter_code
_entity_poly.pdbx_strand_id
1 'polypeptide(L)' 'MHRPQGALLKDVPVDDDPNNFEFTGSTIVCVAESKEDVLNQLRNDIYTASGVWDTEKAQIYPFKCAFRNP' A
#
# COMPACT_ATOMS: atom_id res chain seq x y z
N MET A 1 13.89 -10.54 -0.60
CA MET A 1 12.73 -10.90 0.25
C MET A 1 11.52 -10.18 -0.32
N HIS A 2 10.68 -10.84 -1.14
CA HIS A 2 9.52 -10.19 -1.74
C HIS A 2 8.37 -10.19 -0.74
N ARG A 3 7.92 -9.00 -0.31
CA ARG A 3 6.74 -8.84 0.53
C ARG A 3 5.55 -8.53 -0.38
N PRO A 4 4.36 -9.10 -0.12
CA PRO A 4 3.18 -8.81 -0.92
C PRO A 4 2.87 -7.31 -0.84
N GLN A 5 2.69 -6.71 -2.00
CA GLN A 5 2.32 -5.31 -2.22
C GLN A 5 1.32 -5.30 -3.37
N GLY A 6 0.36 -4.38 -3.36
CA GLY A 6 -0.66 -4.35 -4.40
C GLY A 6 -1.55 -3.12 -4.33
N ALA A 7 -2.39 -2.96 -5.34
CA ALA A 7 -3.41 -1.93 -5.39
C ALA A 7 -4.65 -2.34 -4.60
N LEU A 8 -5.30 -1.36 -3.96
CA LEU A 8 -6.71 -1.46 -3.64
C LEU A 8 -7.49 -0.98 -4.86
N LEU A 9 -8.40 -1.82 -5.32
CA LEU A 9 -9.33 -1.49 -6.39
C LEU A 9 -10.71 -1.29 -5.78
N LYS A 10 -11.48 -0.37 -6.35
CA LYS A 10 -12.87 -0.14 -5.92
C LYS A 10 -13.76 -1.37 -6.14
N ASP A 11 -13.57 -2.01 -7.29
CA ASP A 11 -14.37 -3.13 -7.78
C ASP A 11 -13.46 -4.27 -8.25
N VAL A 12 -14.02 -5.47 -8.40
CA VAL A 12 -13.30 -6.62 -8.97
C VAL A 12 -13.00 -6.32 -10.45
N PRO A 13 -11.74 -6.38 -10.90
CA PRO A 13 -11.40 -6.07 -12.28
C PRO A 13 -12.01 -7.11 -13.25
N VAL A 14 -12.46 -6.64 -14.41
CA VAL A 14 -13.09 -7.49 -15.45
C VAL A 14 -12.04 -8.22 -16.28
N ASP A 15 -10.88 -7.60 -16.47
CA ASP A 15 -9.72 -8.12 -17.18
C ASP A 15 -8.44 -7.60 -16.50
N ASP A 16 -7.28 -7.93 -17.07
CA ASP A 16 -5.97 -7.47 -16.57
C ASP A 16 -5.49 -6.17 -17.25
N ASP A 17 -6.37 -5.41 -17.94
CA ASP A 17 -6.00 -4.12 -18.54
C ASP A 17 -5.96 -3.02 -17.46
N PRO A 18 -4.79 -2.43 -17.17
CA PRO A 18 -4.67 -1.40 -16.13
C PRO A 18 -5.52 -0.16 -16.37
N ASN A 19 -5.92 0.12 -17.62
CA ASN A 19 -6.79 1.26 -17.93
C ASN A 19 -8.21 1.08 -17.39
N ASN A 20 -8.61 -0.16 -17.10
CA ASN A 20 -9.91 -0.48 -16.53
C ASN A 20 -9.90 -0.50 -14.99
N PHE A 21 -8.77 -0.20 -14.36
CA PHE A 21 -8.63 -0.26 -12.90
C PHE A 21 -8.98 1.08 -12.26
N GLU A 22 -9.98 1.06 -11.37
CA GLU A 22 -10.25 2.19 -10.48
C GLU A 22 -9.48 2.01 -9.17
N PHE A 23 -8.30 2.61 -9.09
CA PHE A 23 -7.42 2.58 -7.91
C PHE A 23 -7.99 3.43 -6.77
N THR A 24 -8.13 2.82 -5.60
CA THR A 24 -8.59 3.49 -4.37
C THR A 24 -7.51 3.57 -3.29
N GLY A 25 -6.35 2.95 -3.54
CA GLY A 25 -5.19 3.04 -2.67
C GLY A 25 -4.15 1.97 -2.97
N SER A 26 -3.24 1.77 -2.02
CA SER A 26 -2.18 0.76 -2.09
C SER A 26 -2.06 0.01 -0.78
N THR A 27 -1.65 -1.24 -0.85
CA THR A 27 -1.32 -2.09 0.30
C THR A 27 0.15 -2.46 0.23
N ILE A 28 0.85 -2.29 1.36
CA ILE A 28 2.26 -2.65 1.48
C ILE A 28 2.55 -3.23 2.87
N VAL A 29 3.52 -4.14 2.95
CA VAL A 29 4.05 -4.64 4.23
C VAL A 29 5.41 -4.00 4.51
N CYS A 30 5.43 -3.08 5.48
CA CYS A 30 6.63 -2.36 5.89
C CYS A 30 7.39 -3.08 7.00
N VAL A 31 8.68 -2.80 7.13
CA VAL A 31 9.45 -3.09 8.35
C VAL A 31 9.95 -1.76 8.87
N ALA A 32 9.60 -1.48 10.11
CA ALA A 32 9.83 -0.22 10.80
C ALA A 32 9.78 -0.49 12.30
N GLU A 33 10.38 0.40 13.09
CA GLU A 33 10.42 0.28 14.55
C GLU A 33 9.22 0.96 15.22
N SER A 34 8.55 1.87 14.50
CA SER A 34 7.39 2.62 14.99
C SER A 34 6.40 2.96 13.87
N LYS A 35 5.21 3.47 14.25
CA LYS A 35 4.23 3.98 13.28
C LYS A 35 4.76 5.25 12.60
N GLU A 36 5.47 6.08 13.35
CA GLU A 36 6.08 7.33 12.90
C GLU A 36 7.11 7.07 11.80
N ASP A 37 7.92 6.01 11.94
CA ASP A 37 8.87 5.59 10.90
C ASP A 37 8.17 5.17 9.62
N VAL A 38 7.03 4.47 9.72
CA VAL A 38 6.21 4.11 8.55
C VAL A 38 5.68 5.36 7.87
N LEU A 39 5.14 6.33 8.62
CA LEU A 39 4.64 7.58 8.07
C LEU A 39 5.76 8.39 7.40
N ASN A 40 6.95 8.44 7.98
CA ASN A 40 8.11 9.11 7.37
C ASN A 40 8.55 8.44 6.07
N GLN A 41 8.50 7.10 5.99
CA GLN A 41 8.74 6.38 4.74
C GLN A 41 7.68 6.72 3.68
N LEU A 42 6.39 6.68 4.06
CA LEU A 42 5.27 6.98 3.15
C LEU A 42 5.29 8.41 2.63
N ARG A 43 5.69 9.40 3.45
CA ARG A 43 5.81 10.81 3.04
C ARG A 43 6.85 11.04 1.95
N ASN A 44 7.87 10.18 1.88
CA ASN A 44 8.91 10.24 0.86
C ASN A 44 8.56 9.42 -0.39
N ASP A 45 7.47 8.66 -0.39
CA ASP A 45 6.99 7.91 -1.55
C ASP A 45 6.49 8.86 -2.66
N ILE A 46 6.69 8.49 -3.92
CA ILE A 46 6.32 9.35 -5.05
C ILE A 46 4.83 9.63 -5.11
N TYR A 47 3.96 8.69 -4.74
CA TYR A 47 2.51 8.91 -4.76
C TYR A 47 2.07 9.88 -3.66
N THR A 48 2.73 9.87 -2.50
CA THR A 48 2.46 10.88 -1.48
C THR A 48 3.08 12.23 -1.85
N ALA A 49 4.34 12.24 -2.27
CA ALA A 49 5.07 13.46 -2.61
C ALA A 49 4.46 14.20 -3.80
N SER A 50 3.81 13.48 -4.72
CA SER A 50 3.05 14.04 -5.85
C SER A 50 1.58 14.35 -5.53
N GLY A 51 1.11 14.07 -4.31
CA GLY A 51 -0.25 14.39 -3.86
C GLY A 51 -1.33 13.41 -4.33
N VAL A 52 -0.97 12.23 -4.82
CA VAL A 52 -1.92 11.16 -5.17
C VAL A 52 -2.54 10.58 -3.90
N TRP A 53 -1.72 10.26 -2.89
CA TRP A 53 -2.18 9.70 -1.62
C TRP A 53 -2.02 10.66 -0.45
N ASP A 54 -3.04 10.71 0.40
CA ASP A 54 -3.02 11.42 1.68
C ASP A 54 -2.52 10.49 2.79
N THR A 55 -1.26 10.66 3.17
CA THR A 55 -0.62 9.81 4.20
C THR A 55 -1.27 9.95 5.58
N GLU A 56 -1.92 11.08 5.89
CA GLU A 56 -2.62 11.25 7.17
C GLU A 56 -3.86 10.33 7.25
N LYS A 57 -4.40 9.89 6.11
CA LYS A 57 -5.50 8.92 6.02
C LYS A 57 -5.03 7.47 5.93
N ALA A 58 -3.71 7.21 5.95
CA ALA A 58 -3.18 5.85 5.87
C ALA A 58 -3.59 5.01 7.08
N GLN A 59 -4.11 3.81 6.80
CA GLN A 59 -4.42 2.82 7.84
C GLN A 59 -3.19 1.94 8.08
N ILE A 60 -2.66 1.95 9.30
CA ILE A 60 -1.42 1.26 9.66
C ILE A 60 -1.71 0.29 10.81
N TYR A 61 -1.40 -0.99 10.58
CA TYR A 61 -1.63 -2.06 11.55
C TYR A 61 -0.36 -2.88 11.78
N PRO A 62 -0.06 -3.30 13.03
CA PRO A 62 1.00 -4.26 13.27
C PRO A 62 0.65 -5.60 12.61
N PHE A 63 1.60 -6.18 11.89
CA PHE A 63 1.38 -7.40 11.12
C PHE A 63 2.45 -8.45 11.44
N LYS A 64 2.01 -9.68 11.72
CA LYS A 64 2.87 -10.86 11.85
C LYS A 64 2.47 -11.89 10.80
N CYS A 65 3.32 -12.05 9.79
CA CYS A 65 3.10 -12.97 8.68
C CYS A 65 3.14 -14.43 9.17
N ALA A 66 2.03 -15.15 9.04
CA ALA A 66 1.95 -16.58 9.35
C ALA A 66 2.45 -17.46 8.19
N PHE A 67 1.97 -17.18 6.98
CA PHE A 67 2.35 -17.86 5.75
C PHE A 67 2.86 -16.85 4.74
N ARG A 68 3.97 -17.18 4.06
CA ARG A 68 4.64 -16.28 3.11
C ARG A 68 4.31 -16.58 1.65
N ASN A 69 3.86 -17.79 1.36
CA ASN A 69 3.50 -18.25 0.04
C ASN A 69 2.11 -18.88 0.11
N PRO A 70 1.24 -18.64 -0.89
CA PRO A 70 -0.06 -19.31 -1.01
C PRO A 70 0.09 -20.82 -1.22
#